data_AF-A0A1B1T835-F1
#
_entry.id   AF-A0A1B1T835-F1
#
_cell.length_a   1.000
_cell.length_b   1.000
_cell.length_c   1.000
_cell.angle_alpha   90.00
_cell.angle_beta   90.00
_cell.angle_gamma   90.00
#
_symmetry.space_group_name_H-M   'P 1'
#
loop_
_entity.id
_entity.type
_entity.pdbx_description
1 polymer ?
#
loop_
_entity_poly.entity_id
_entity_poly.type
_entity_poly.pdbx_seq_one_letter_code
_entity_poly.pdbx_strand_id
1 'polypeptide(L)'
;PSKLNGITQLLQLFDLWKLTLQKRGCKSLVSAGAHGLMQGMMLSFGGLQFTENHLQFQSDPHVLHNSYALRGIHYNKDLINLAVLLDQDEKPFLHVSVKFQDKLVKLYACEAGCLHEPVELTSEIKGHTFPVLVTQPLTPLLYISTELTHLQDLRHTLHLKEILAHEEHMAKQYPGLPFL
;
A
#
# COMPACT_ATOMS: atom_id res chain seq x y z
N PRO A 1 -19.65 17.88 -2.35
CA PRO A 1 -19.98 17.46 -0.97
C PRO A 1 -20.95 18.45 -0.30
N SER A 2 -22.09 17.97 0.21
CA SER A 2 -23.00 18.78 1.03
C SER A 2 -22.29 19.26 2.30
N LYS A 3 -22.46 20.53 2.68
CA LYS A 3 -21.82 21.08 3.90
C LYS A 3 -22.31 20.30 5.13
N LEU A 4 -21.38 19.78 5.92
CA LEU A 4 -21.65 19.12 7.20
C LEU A 4 -21.92 20.23 8.24
N ASN A 5 -23.19 20.55 8.45
CA ASN A 5 -23.61 21.73 9.21
C ASN A 5 -24.10 21.39 10.64
N GLY A 6 -24.00 20.13 11.08
CA GLY A 6 -24.46 19.75 12.42
C GLY A 6 -23.90 18.41 12.92
N ILE A 7 -23.89 18.25 14.24
CA ILE A 7 -23.39 17.06 14.94
C ILE A 7 -24.11 15.79 14.48
N THR A 8 -25.43 15.86 14.27
CA THR A 8 -26.21 14.70 13.79
C THR A 8 -25.74 14.20 12.43
N GLN A 9 -25.39 15.10 11.50
CA GLN A 9 -24.87 14.72 10.19
C GLN A 9 -23.47 14.11 10.29
N LEU A 10 -22.63 14.60 11.20
CA LEU A 10 -21.31 14.02 11.48
C LEU A 10 -21.42 12.61 12.07
N LEU A 11 -22.35 12.39 13.01
CA LEU A 11 -22.59 11.06 13.59
C LEU A 11 -23.10 10.07 12.53
N GLN A 12 -24.04 10.50 11.68
CA GLN A 12 -24.52 9.68 10.56
C GLN A 12 -23.39 9.32 9.59
N LEU A 13 -22.55 10.30 9.24
CA LEU A 13 -21.39 10.06 8.38
C LEU A 13 -20.44 9.04 9.02
N PHE A 14 -20.15 9.20 10.32
CA PHE A 14 -19.31 8.28 11.07
C PHE A 14 -19.84 6.84 11.05
N ASP A 15 -21.14 6.65 11.27
CA ASP A 15 -21.77 5.34 11.25
C ASP A 15 -21.68 4.69 9.85
N LEU A 16 -21.85 5.48 8.78
CA LEU A 16 -21.69 4.99 7.40
C LEU A 16 -20.23 4.60 7.09
N TRP A 17 -19.26 5.38 7.54
CA TRP A 17 -17.83 5.01 7.41
C TRP A 17 -17.52 3.73 8.18
N LYS A 18 -18.02 3.61 9.41
CA LYS A 18 -17.85 2.41 10.23
C LYS A 18 -18.41 1.18 9.51
N LEU A 19 -19.62 1.29 8.96
CA LEU A 19 -20.25 0.22 8.18
C LEU A 19 -19.42 -0.12 6.92
N THR A 20 -18.97 0.89 6.18
CA THR A 20 -18.15 0.72 4.98
C THR A 20 -16.87 -0.05 5.29
N LEU A 21 -16.14 0.35 6.33
CA LEU A 21 -14.90 -0.30 6.77
C LEU A 21 -15.15 -1.75 7.20
N GLN A 22 -16.22 -2.02 7.94
CA GLN A 22 -16.58 -3.38 8.32
C GLN A 22 -16.89 -4.27 7.11
N LYS A 23 -17.53 -3.72 6.07
CA LYS A 23 -17.85 -4.46 4.84
C LYS A 23 -16.66 -4.67 3.93
N ARG A 24 -15.61 -3.86 4.03
CA ARG A 24 -14.37 -3.97 3.23
C ARG A 24 -13.20 -4.61 3.98
N GLY A 25 -13.49 -5.56 4.88
CA GLY A 25 -12.46 -6.37 5.54
C GLY A 25 -11.79 -5.74 6.78
N CYS A 26 -12.10 -4.50 7.15
CA CYS A 26 -11.55 -3.84 8.33
C CYS A 26 -12.39 -4.09 9.61
N LYS A 27 -13.17 -5.18 9.67
CA LYS A 27 -14.09 -5.44 10.79
C LYS A 27 -13.37 -5.55 12.13
N SER A 28 -12.26 -6.29 12.19
CA SER A 28 -11.43 -6.43 13.40
C SER A 28 -10.82 -5.11 13.85
N LEU A 29 -10.32 -4.32 12.90
CA LEU A 29 -9.77 -2.98 13.15
C LEU A 29 -10.82 -2.04 13.73
N VAL A 30 -12.03 -2.00 13.14
CA VAL A 30 -13.14 -1.19 13.67
C VAL A 30 -13.53 -1.63 15.09
N SER A 31 -13.48 -2.93 15.38
CA SER A 31 -13.76 -3.48 16.71
C SER A 31 -12.69 -3.13 17.76
N ALA A 32 -11.46 -2.80 17.35
CA ALA A 32 -10.37 -2.40 18.24
C ALA A 32 -10.47 -0.94 18.73
N GLY A 33 -11.53 -0.22 18.35
CA GLY A 33 -11.80 1.15 18.81
C GLY A 33 -11.17 2.23 17.92
N ALA A 34 -10.90 3.40 18.49
CA ALA A 34 -10.50 4.59 17.72
C ALA A 34 -9.22 4.40 16.89
N HIS A 35 -8.18 3.76 17.47
CA HIS A 35 -6.92 3.49 16.78
C HIS A 35 -7.11 2.54 15.60
N GLY A 36 -7.86 1.45 15.79
CA GLY A 36 -8.14 0.52 14.70
C GLY A 36 -9.05 1.12 13.64
N LEU A 37 -10.01 1.97 14.00
CA LEU A 37 -10.81 2.71 13.03
C LEU A 37 -9.92 3.61 12.15
N MET A 38 -8.99 4.35 12.74
CA MET A 38 -8.05 5.21 12.01
C MET A 38 -7.16 4.40 11.07
N GLN A 39 -6.62 3.28 11.55
CA GLN A 39 -5.86 2.34 10.72
C GLN A 39 -6.71 1.83 9.55
N GLY A 40 -7.96 1.43 9.79
CA GLY A 40 -8.86 0.97 8.73
C GLY A 40 -9.18 2.03 7.67
N MET A 41 -9.35 3.29 8.09
CA MET A 41 -9.51 4.43 7.17
C MET A 41 -8.25 4.63 6.32
N MET A 42 -7.09 4.64 6.95
CA MET A 42 -5.80 4.77 6.27
C MET A 42 -5.57 3.67 5.24
N LEU A 43 -5.88 2.42 5.60
CA LEU A 43 -5.78 1.29 4.68
C LEU A 43 -6.71 1.47 3.47
N SER A 44 -7.95 1.87 3.72
CA SER A 44 -8.97 2.05 2.68
C SER A 44 -8.62 3.19 1.71
N PHE A 45 -8.06 4.29 2.21
CA PHE A 45 -7.65 5.42 1.36
C PHE A 45 -6.37 5.17 0.61
N GLY A 46 -5.44 4.46 1.23
CA GLY A 46 -4.15 4.14 0.64
C GLY A 46 -4.17 2.95 -0.32
N GLY A 47 -5.31 2.28 -0.52
CA GLY A 47 -5.35 1.02 -1.26
C GLY A 47 -4.50 -0.07 -0.59
N LEU A 48 -4.33 -0.02 0.73
CA LEU A 48 -3.59 -1.02 1.49
C LEU A 48 -4.54 -2.09 2.02
N GLN A 49 -4.06 -3.31 2.14
CA GLN A 49 -4.83 -4.41 2.70
C GLN A 49 -3.92 -5.31 3.53
N PHE A 50 -4.43 -5.75 4.69
CA PHE A 50 -3.84 -6.85 5.43
C PHE A 50 -4.40 -8.17 4.91
N THR A 51 -3.51 -9.11 4.65
CA THR A 51 -3.83 -10.52 4.50
C THR A 51 -3.42 -11.26 5.77
N GLU A 52 -3.52 -12.59 5.77
CA GLU A 52 -3.07 -13.41 6.90
C GLU A 52 -1.55 -13.28 7.11
N ASN A 53 -0.76 -13.15 6.03
CA ASN A 53 0.70 -13.28 6.08
C ASN A 53 1.45 -12.02 5.64
N HIS A 54 0.79 -11.04 5.02
CA HIS A 54 1.46 -9.83 4.53
C HIS A 54 0.55 -8.60 4.48
N LEU A 55 1.16 -7.43 4.55
CA LEU A 55 0.59 -6.15 4.13
C LEU A 55 0.83 -5.97 2.63
N GLN A 56 -0.20 -5.58 1.88
CA GLN A 56 -0.08 -5.27 0.46
C GLN A 56 -0.55 -3.85 0.16
N PHE A 57 0.14 -3.18 -0.76
CA PHE A 57 -0.27 -1.90 -1.35
C PHE A 57 -0.77 -2.15 -2.76
N GLN A 58 -2.08 -1.99 -2.96
CA GLN A 58 -2.80 -2.28 -4.19
C GLN A 58 -3.54 -1.02 -4.67
N SER A 59 -2.79 0.04 -4.89
CA SER A 59 -3.32 1.24 -5.53
C SER A 59 -3.42 1.04 -7.05
N ASP A 60 -4.34 1.77 -7.68
CA ASP A 60 -4.43 1.82 -9.14
C ASP A 60 -3.21 2.57 -9.70
N PRO A 61 -2.40 1.97 -10.58
CA PRO A 61 -1.27 2.66 -11.22
C PRO A 61 -1.62 4.03 -11.83
N HIS A 62 -2.86 4.21 -12.31
CA HIS A 62 -3.33 5.43 -12.94
C HIS A 62 -3.42 6.62 -11.98
N VAL A 63 -3.58 6.36 -10.68
CA VAL A 63 -3.72 7.44 -9.68
C VAL A 63 -2.39 7.87 -9.09
N LEU A 64 -1.27 7.27 -9.50
CA LEU A 64 0.08 7.56 -8.99
C LEU A 64 0.77 8.74 -9.68
N HIS A 65 0.03 9.79 -10.02
CA HIS A 65 0.53 11.01 -10.65
C HIS A 65 0.87 12.11 -9.64
N ASN A 66 0.71 11.86 -8.34
CA ASN A 66 0.97 12.81 -7.26
C ASN A 66 1.76 12.13 -6.14
N SER A 67 2.63 12.90 -5.48
CA SER A 67 3.32 12.44 -4.28
C SER A 67 2.40 12.46 -3.06
N TYR A 68 2.36 11.38 -2.29
CA TYR A 68 1.63 11.29 -1.03
C TYR A 68 2.29 10.30 -0.07
N ALA A 69 2.00 10.44 1.23
CA ALA A 69 2.57 9.58 2.26
C ALA A 69 1.51 9.06 3.23
N LEU A 70 1.66 7.79 3.57
CA LEU A 70 0.87 7.01 4.50
C LEU A 70 1.80 6.63 5.66
N ARG A 71 1.68 7.35 6.79
CA ARG A 71 2.59 7.21 7.94
C ARG A 71 1.96 6.47 9.11
N GLY A 72 2.77 5.68 9.81
CA GLY A 72 2.35 5.01 11.04
C GLY A 72 1.41 3.83 10.81
N ILE A 73 1.55 3.11 9.69
CA ILE A 73 0.85 1.86 9.44
C ILE A 73 1.33 0.86 10.49
N HIS A 74 0.44 0.47 11.40
CA HIS A 74 0.76 -0.58 12.37
C HIS A 74 0.73 -1.94 11.68
N TYR A 75 1.88 -2.58 11.57
CA TYR A 75 1.99 -3.94 11.06
C TYR A 75 2.80 -4.77 12.06
N ASN A 76 2.17 -5.84 12.57
CA ASN A 76 2.69 -6.59 13.71
C ASN A 76 2.95 -5.67 14.93
N LYS A 77 4.21 -5.36 15.25
CA LYS A 77 4.60 -4.44 16.33
C LYS A 77 5.33 -3.20 15.83
N ASP A 78 5.49 -3.07 14.53
CA ASP A 78 6.30 -2.03 13.91
C ASP A 78 5.43 -0.99 13.23
N LEU A 79 6.00 0.20 13.06
CA LEU A 79 5.37 1.28 12.32
C LEU A 79 6.03 1.40 10.95
N ILE A 80 5.24 1.17 9.91
CA ILE A 80 5.65 1.32 8.53
C ILE A 80 5.15 2.69 8.03
N ASN A 81 6.03 3.44 7.38
CA ASN A 81 5.64 4.56 6.56
C ASN A 81 5.86 4.17 5.10
N LEU A 82 4.83 4.37 4.28
CA LEU A 82 4.88 4.19 2.84
C LEU A 82 4.62 5.56 2.20
N ALA A 83 5.44 5.95 1.23
CA ALA A 83 5.16 7.10 0.39
C ALA A 83 5.24 6.72 -1.08
N VAL A 84 4.38 7.33 -1.88
CA VAL A 84 4.54 7.41 -3.32
C VAL A 84 5.17 8.76 -3.60
N LEU A 85 6.32 8.76 -4.24
CA LEU A 85 7.09 9.95 -4.57
C LEU A 85 7.33 9.98 -6.07
N LEU A 86 7.49 11.18 -6.63
CA LEU A 86 7.86 11.37 -8.02
C LEU A 86 9.35 11.71 -8.11
N ASP A 87 10.04 11.17 -9.10
CA ASP A 87 11.42 11.56 -9.41
C ASP A 87 11.48 12.85 -10.26
N GLN A 88 12.67 13.17 -10.77
CA GLN A 88 12.87 14.38 -11.59
C GLN A 88 12.18 14.32 -12.95
N ASP A 89 11.86 13.12 -13.42
CA ASP A 89 11.17 12.84 -14.68
C ASP A 89 9.67 12.55 -14.44
N GLU A 90 9.16 12.92 -13.26
CA GLU A 90 7.78 12.69 -12.81
C GLU A 90 7.37 11.20 -12.75
N LYS A 91 8.35 10.29 -12.66
CA LYS A 91 8.08 8.86 -12.55
C LYS A 91 7.83 8.48 -11.09
N PRO A 92 6.76 7.72 -10.79
CA PRO A 92 6.48 7.33 -9.43
C PRO A 92 7.41 6.21 -8.96
N PHE A 93 7.87 6.34 -7.72
CA PHE A 93 8.56 5.30 -6.97
C PHE A 93 7.98 5.18 -5.56
N LEU A 94 8.15 4.01 -4.94
CA LEU A 94 7.71 3.75 -3.58
C LEU A 94 8.86 3.94 -2.63
N HIS A 95 8.61 4.66 -1.54
CA HIS A 95 9.54 4.85 -0.44
C HIS A 95 8.98 4.24 0.83
N VAL A 96 9.74 3.33 1.45
CA VAL A 96 9.34 2.60 2.65
C VAL A 96 10.33 2.88 3.76
N SER A 97 9.83 3.26 4.94
CA SER A 97 10.66 3.38 6.15
C SER A 97 9.99 2.69 7.32
N VAL A 98 10.80 2.08 8.18
CA VAL A 98 10.32 1.30 9.33
C VAL A 98 10.87 1.89 10.62
N LYS A 99 9.98 2.06 11.60
CA LYS A 99 10.35 2.33 12.99
C LYS A 99 10.04 1.10 13.84
N PHE A 100 11.08 0.33 14.17
CA PHE A 100 10.97 -0.82 15.08
C PHE A 100 10.69 -0.35 16.50
N GLN A 101 9.73 -0.99 17.19
CA GLN A 101 9.34 -0.56 18.55
C GLN A 101 10.01 -1.34 19.68
N ASP A 102 10.14 -2.67 19.59
CA ASP A 102 10.62 -3.51 20.71
C ASP A 102 11.58 -4.65 20.31
N LYS A 103 11.08 -5.66 19.59
CA LYS A 103 11.89 -6.79 19.07
C LYS A 103 12.15 -6.57 17.59
N LEU A 104 13.39 -6.78 17.16
CA LEU A 104 13.76 -6.88 15.75
C LEU A 104 13.09 -8.11 15.12
N VAL A 105 11.82 -7.98 14.74
CA VAL A 105 11.21 -8.88 13.78
C VAL A 105 11.67 -8.39 12.42
N LYS A 106 12.34 -9.27 11.67
CA LYS A 106 12.76 -8.92 10.32
C LYS A 106 11.52 -8.70 9.46
N LEU A 107 11.53 -7.60 8.73
CA LEU A 107 10.52 -7.30 7.73
C LEU A 107 11.17 -7.41 6.37
N TYR A 108 10.43 -7.95 5.42
CA TYR A 108 10.86 -8.15 4.04
C TYR A 108 9.84 -7.50 3.12
N ALA A 109 10.31 -6.99 1.99
CA ALA A 109 9.44 -6.42 0.98
C ALA A 109 9.86 -6.81 -0.44
N CYS A 110 8.88 -6.93 -1.32
CA CYS A 110 9.09 -7.12 -2.76
C CYS A 110 8.07 -6.33 -3.57
N GLU A 111 8.45 -5.93 -4.77
CA GLU A 111 7.61 -5.19 -5.69
C GLU A 111 6.52 -6.08 -6.32
N ALA A 112 5.74 -5.50 -7.23
CA ALA A 112 4.70 -6.21 -7.95
C ALA A 112 5.20 -7.53 -8.55
N GLY A 113 4.46 -8.61 -8.29
CA GLY A 113 4.81 -9.96 -8.74
C GLY A 113 5.93 -10.65 -7.96
N CYS A 114 6.63 -9.96 -7.05
CA CYS A 114 7.81 -10.46 -6.33
C CYS A 114 8.81 -11.17 -7.25
N LEU A 115 9.11 -10.53 -8.38
CA LEU A 115 10.02 -11.08 -9.41
C LEU A 115 11.44 -11.23 -8.86
N HIS A 116 11.88 -10.24 -8.08
CA HIS A 116 13.19 -10.20 -7.43
C HIS A 116 13.12 -10.77 -6.01
N GLU A 117 14.29 -11.15 -5.48
CA GLU A 117 14.41 -11.60 -4.09
C GLU A 117 13.92 -10.49 -3.14
N PRO A 118 13.08 -10.83 -2.14
CA PRO A 118 12.61 -9.85 -1.17
C PRO A 118 13.76 -9.19 -0.41
N VAL A 119 13.66 -7.87 -0.26
CA VAL A 119 14.65 -7.03 0.42
C VAL A 119 14.29 -6.94 1.91
N GLU A 120 15.29 -7.13 2.78
CA GLU A 120 15.12 -6.90 4.23
C GLU A 120 14.99 -5.39 4.51
N LEU A 121 13.86 -4.99 5.08
CA LEU A 121 13.61 -3.63 5.50
C LEU A 121 14.35 -3.33 6.81
N THR A 122 15.01 -2.18 6.84
CA THR A 122 15.82 -1.69 7.95
C THR A 122 15.34 -0.32 8.42
N SER A 123 15.76 0.12 9.60
CA SER A 123 15.54 1.48 10.10
C SER A 123 16.58 2.49 9.60
N GLU A 124 17.14 2.27 8.42
CA GLU A 124 18.03 3.24 7.79
C GLU A 124 17.31 4.57 7.56
N ILE A 125 18.02 5.67 7.81
CA ILE A 125 17.47 7.03 7.70
C ILE A 125 16.94 7.31 6.30
N LYS A 126 17.60 6.77 5.28
CA LYS A 126 17.21 6.92 3.88
C LYS A 126 16.00 6.07 3.50
N GLY A 127 15.59 5.11 4.32
CA GLY A 127 14.57 4.12 3.97
C GLY A 127 14.95 3.26 2.78
N HIS A 128 13.96 2.58 2.22
CA HIS A 128 14.07 1.66 1.10
C HIS A 128 13.26 2.19 -0.08
N THR A 129 13.81 2.11 -1.28
CA THR A 129 13.15 2.58 -2.50
C THR A 129 12.84 1.40 -3.40
N PHE A 130 11.62 1.36 -3.93
CA PHE A 130 11.16 0.34 -4.86
C PHE A 130 10.59 0.99 -6.12
N PRO A 131 10.91 0.50 -7.32
CA PRO A 131 10.27 0.97 -8.55
C PRO A 131 8.78 0.59 -8.55
N VAL A 132 7.95 1.42 -9.20
CA VAL A 132 6.55 1.03 -9.47
C VAL A 132 6.52 0.13 -10.70
N LEU A 133 6.30 -1.16 -10.45
CA LEU A 133 6.07 -2.17 -11.49
C LEU A 133 4.57 -2.50 -11.57
N VAL A 134 4.08 -2.74 -12.78
CA VAL A 134 2.69 -3.07 -13.05
C VAL A 134 2.58 -4.40 -13.77
N THR A 135 1.77 -5.30 -13.24
CA THR A 135 1.60 -6.68 -13.70
C THR A 135 0.31 -6.87 -14.50
N GLN A 136 0.27 -7.88 -15.36
CA GLN A 136 -0.96 -8.34 -16.02
C GLN A 136 -1.22 -9.82 -15.71
N PRO A 137 -2.33 -10.20 -15.04
CA PRO A 137 -3.34 -9.31 -14.42
C PRO A 137 -2.76 -8.50 -13.25
N LEU A 138 -3.45 -7.41 -12.88
CA LEU A 138 -2.98 -6.50 -11.82
C LEU A 138 -2.86 -7.23 -10.48
N THR A 139 -1.65 -7.16 -9.92
CA THR A 139 -1.33 -7.54 -8.54
C THR A 139 -1.09 -6.29 -7.71
N PRO A 140 -1.03 -6.40 -6.37
CA PRO A 140 -0.43 -5.37 -5.54
C PRO A 140 0.93 -4.90 -6.06
N LEU A 141 1.21 -3.61 -5.85
CA LEU A 141 2.43 -2.92 -6.26
C LEU A 141 3.60 -3.15 -5.30
N LEU A 142 3.29 -3.46 -4.04
CA LEU A 142 4.26 -3.75 -2.99
C LEU A 142 3.67 -4.74 -1.98
N TYR A 143 4.50 -5.66 -1.53
CA TYR A 143 4.20 -6.62 -0.48
C TYR A 143 5.20 -6.43 0.66
N ILE A 144 4.73 -6.51 1.92
CA ILE A 144 5.57 -6.46 3.11
C ILE A 144 5.15 -7.59 4.06
N SER A 145 6.09 -8.42 4.48
CA SER A 145 5.84 -9.56 5.38
C SER A 145 6.96 -9.73 6.40
N THR A 146 6.66 -10.44 7.49
CA THR A 146 7.66 -10.95 8.45
C THR A 146 8.25 -12.30 8.01
N GLU A 147 7.68 -12.93 6.97
CA GLU A 147 8.02 -14.26 6.50
C GLU A 147 8.66 -14.17 5.11
N LEU A 148 9.99 -14.30 5.05
CA LEU A 148 10.74 -14.26 3.79
C LEU A 148 10.25 -15.35 2.81
N THR A 149 10.07 -16.57 3.30
CA THR A 149 9.63 -17.72 2.49
C THR A 149 8.25 -17.48 1.89
N HIS A 150 7.33 -16.86 2.63
CA HIS A 150 6.00 -16.50 2.10
C HIS A 150 6.10 -15.58 0.89
N LEU A 151 6.95 -14.54 0.95
CA LEU A 151 7.16 -13.64 -0.20
C LEU A 151 7.85 -14.34 -1.37
N GLN A 152 8.79 -15.25 -1.11
CA GLN A 152 9.43 -16.07 -2.16
C GLN A 152 8.42 -17.01 -2.83
N ASP A 153 7.49 -17.59 -2.06
CA ASP A 153 6.44 -18.48 -2.56
C ASP A 153 5.37 -17.73 -3.38
N LEU A 154 5.10 -16.45 -3.08
CA LEU A 154 4.19 -15.63 -3.89
C LEU A 154 4.60 -15.64 -5.37
N ARG A 155 5.90 -15.55 -5.67
CA ARG A 155 6.42 -15.61 -7.05
C ARG A 155 5.94 -16.86 -7.79
N HIS A 156 5.83 -17.99 -7.09
CA HIS A 156 5.44 -19.28 -7.67
C HIS A 156 3.93 -19.46 -7.82
N THR A 157 3.13 -18.63 -7.16
CA THR A 157 1.66 -18.70 -7.19
C THR A 157 1.02 -17.62 -8.08
N LEU A 158 1.79 -16.57 -8.43
CA LEU A 158 1.32 -15.49 -9.30
C LEU A 158 1.49 -15.86 -10.78
N HIS A 159 0.35 -16.10 -11.45
CA HIS A 159 0.31 -16.40 -12.88
C HIS A 159 0.30 -15.10 -13.71
N LEU A 160 1.49 -14.54 -13.92
CA LEU A 160 1.67 -13.28 -14.63
C LEU A 160 1.97 -13.51 -16.11
N LYS A 161 1.36 -12.69 -16.96
CA LYS A 161 1.65 -12.64 -18.40
C LYS A 161 2.78 -11.67 -18.71
N GLU A 162 2.76 -10.49 -18.08
CA GLU A 162 3.77 -9.45 -18.26
C GLU A 162 3.93 -8.63 -16.97
N ILE A 163 5.10 -8.02 -16.84
CA ILE A 163 5.45 -7.04 -15.81
C ILE A 163 6.12 -5.88 -16.53
N LEU A 164 5.64 -4.66 -16.33
CA LEU A 164 6.09 -3.45 -16.99
C LEU A 164 6.48 -2.40 -15.96
N ALA A 165 7.41 -1.52 -16.33
CA ALA A 165 7.58 -0.27 -15.60
C ALA A 165 6.29 0.58 -15.69
N HIS A 166 6.06 1.44 -14.71
CA HIS A 166 4.88 2.31 -14.67
C HIS A 166 4.70 3.11 -15.97
N GLU A 167 5.75 3.77 -16.47
CA GLU A 167 5.66 4.57 -17.69
C GLU A 167 5.28 3.74 -18.93
N GLU A 168 5.81 2.52 -19.05
CA GLU A 168 5.52 1.62 -20.16
C GLU A 168 4.08 1.13 -20.12
N HIS A 169 3.58 0.85 -18.90
CA HIS A 169 2.19 0.49 -18.68
C HIS A 169 1.25 1.63 -19.10
N MET A 170 1.53 2.86 -18.67
CA MET A 170 0.74 4.03 -19.02
C MET A 170 0.75 4.29 -20.53
N ALA A 171 1.91 4.19 -21.18
CA ALA A 171 2.05 4.37 -22.62
C ALA A 171 1.27 3.31 -23.44
N LYS A 172 1.25 2.05 -22.99
CA LYS A 172 0.44 0.99 -23.63
C LYS A 172 -1.05 1.24 -23.50
N GLN A 173 -1.52 1.72 -22.35
CA GLN A 173 -2.94 1.91 -22.10
C GLN A 173 -3.51 3.15 -22.82
N TYR A 174 -2.68 4.16 -23.08
CA TYR A 174 -3.07 5.38 -23.79
C TYR A 174 -2.06 5.74 -24.88
N PRO A 175 -2.07 5.03 -26.02
CA PRO A 175 -1.16 5.33 -27.11
C PRO A 175 -1.42 6.75 -27.64
N GLY A 176 -0.41 7.62 -27.56
CA GLY A 176 -0.42 8.95 -28.17
C GLY A 176 -0.78 10.14 -27.27
N LEU A 177 -0.97 9.93 -25.96
CA LEU A 177 -1.06 11.02 -24.99
C LEU A 177 0.31 11.21 -24.31
N PRO A 178 0.90 12.43 -24.34
CA PRO A 178 2.07 12.70 -23.51
C PRO A 178 1.58 12.77 -22.06
N PHE A 179 1.98 11.79 -21.25
CA PHE A 179 1.87 11.92 -19.80
C PHE A 179 2.98 12.87 -19.37
N LEU A 180 2.60 14.15 -19.36
CA LEU A 180 3.27 15.33 -18.83
C LEU A 180 2.38 15.91 -17.73
#